data_AF-A0A957FKB5-F1
#
_entry.id   AF-A0A957FKB5-F1
#
_cell.length_a   1.000
_cell.length_b   1.000
_cell.length_c   1.000
_cell.angle_alpha   90.00
_cell.angle_beta   90.00
_cell.angle_gamma   90.00
#
_symmetry.space_group_name_H-M   'P 1'
#
loop_
_entity.id
_entity.type
_entity.pdbx_description
1 polymer ?
#
loop_
_entity_poly.entity_id
_entity_poly.type
_entity_poly.pdbx_seq_one_letter_code
_entity_poly.pdbx_strand_id
1 'polypeptide(L)'
;MITQEKVWQDIWPVVESLISGTLAEDEAAIRQTLWTRGEAAQLYEMFGHYVFDILLKTVLGRGNLSVTRAIETDNGKFVHIEYVWPDPDAPESYTAADLVTVKLRRYRKTWRVVAVNPAALDFPLTEARAAGILANTKELTPTAGLPAEPWILPIALYGGALQITLREAGLKDEVERTFLTGMQAKAYGVLSLMGAQRLWRDFQAQAPQSSDRADGETAAWAAAVAFIASEQALRQQTQAAVAQTYGVSLVKIAPRVRHIKEVLHLTEGLDERYTAVQSEQIVLQNDSDGDA
;
A
#
# COMPACT_ATOMS: atom_id res chain seq x y z
N MET A 1 6.15 -2.36 -27.18
CA MET A 1 6.94 -1.11 -27.09
C MET A 1 5.99 0.05 -26.93
N ILE A 2 6.14 0.78 -25.83
CA ILE A 2 5.35 1.97 -25.52
C ILE A 2 5.90 3.17 -26.31
N THR A 3 5.02 3.95 -26.94
CA THR A 3 5.38 5.17 -27.68
C THR A 3 5.02 6.41 -26.87
N GLN A 4 5.71 7.53 -27.12
CA GLN A 4 5.40 8.81 -26.49
C GLN A 4 3.96 9.24 -26.76
N GLU A 5 3.46 9.06 -27.98
CA GLU A 5 2.06 9.35 -28.34
C GLU A 5 1.07 8.56 -27.47
N LYS A 6 1.30 7.25 -27.32
CA LYS A 6 0.46 6.38 -26.48
C LYS A 6 0.52 6.79 -25.01
N VAL A 7 1.67 7.23 -24.51
CA VAL A 7 1.80 7.75 -23.15
C VAL A 7 0.88 8.96 -22.97
N TRP A 8 1.03 9.98 -23.81
CA TRP A 8 0.31 11.25 -23.63
C TRP A 8 -1.17 11.19 -23.97
N GLN A 9 -1.58 10.38 -24.94
CA GLN A 9 -2.97 10.32 -25.39
C GLN A 9 -3.82 9.29 -24.63
N ASP A 10 -3.24 8.16 -24.21
CA ASP A 10 -4.03 7.05 -23.66
C ASP A 10 -3.76 6.76 -22.17
N ILE A 11 -2.54 6.98 -21.69
CA ILE A 11 -2.08 6.47 -20.38
C ILE A 11 -2.02 7.61 -19.35
N TRP A 12 -1.33 8.69 -19.67
CA TRP A 12 -1.20 9.87 -18.83
C TRP A 12 -2.56 10.44 -18.40
N PRO A 13 -3.58 10.56 -19.27
CA PRO A 13 -4.89 11.06 -18.86
C PRO A 13 -5.56 10.23 -17.76
N VAL A 14 -5.22 8.95 -17.61
CA VAL A 14 -5.73 8.11 -16.50
C VAL A 14 -5.06 8.49 -15.18
N VAL A 15 -3.76 8.80 -15.20
CA VAL A 15 -3.03 9.28 -14.02
C VAL A 15 -3.51 10.68 -13.63
N GLU A 16 -3.63 11.58 -14.61
CA GLU A 16 -4.15 12.94 -14.41
C GLU A 16 -5.59 12.94 -13.89
N SER A 17 -6.44 12.03 -14.38
CA SER A 17 -7.80 11.88 -13.87
C SER A 17 -7.83 11.39 -12.41
N LEU A 18 -6.90 10.52 -12.00
CA LEU A 18 -6.78 10.11 -10.60
C LEU A 18 -6.33 11.29 -9.72
N ILE A 19 -5.33 12.07 -10.16
CA ILE A 19 -4.86 13.27 -9.46
C ILE A 19 -5.99 14.29 -9.32
N SER A 20 -6.67 14.62 -10.42
CA SER A 20 -7.76 15.59 -10.45
C SER A 20 -8.94 15.15 -9.60
N GLY A 21 -9.30 13.85 -9.66
CA GLY A 21 -10.34 13.27 -8.82
C GLY A 21 -9.97 13.32 -7.33
N THR A 22 -8.69 13.14 -6.99
CA THR A 22 -8.19 13.26 -5.61
C THR A 22 -8.32 14.71 -5.12
N LEU A 23 -7.83 15.69 -5.90
CA LEU A 23 -7.90 17.11 -5.58
C LEU A 23 -9.34 17.65 -5.46
N ALA A 24 -10.26 17.12 -6.26
CA ALA A 24 -11.67 17.48 -6.24
C ALA A 24 -12.50 16.66 -5.23
N GLU A 25 -11.87 15.71 -4.53
CA GLU A 25 -12.53 14.72 -3.68
C GLU A 25 -13.67 13.94 -4.40
N ASP A 26 -13.56 13.79 -5.73
CA ASP A 26 -14.55 13.12 -6.56
C ASP A 26 -14.35 11.59 -6.51
N GLU A 27 -15.10 10.98 -5.59
CA GLU A 27 -15.11 9.54 -5.41
C GLU A 27 -15.43 8.73 -6.67
N ALA A 28 -16.32 9.23 -7.52
CA ALA A 28 -16.74 8.52 -8.72
C ALA A 28 -15.64 8.54 -9.77
N ALA A 29 -15.01 9.70 -9.98
CA ALA A 29 -13.86 9.84 -10.87
C ALA A 29 -12.70 8.95 -10.42
N ILE A 30 -12.35 8.99 -9.12
CA ILE A 30 -11.30 8.14 -8.56
C ILE A 30 -11.60 6.67 -8.86
N ARG A 31 -12.77 6.15 -8.45
CA ARG A 31 -13.13 4.74 -8.65
C ARG A 31 -13.08 4.28 -10.11
N GLN A 32 -13.38 5.16 -11.07
CA GLN A 32 -13.35 4.81 -12.49
C GLN A 32 -11.93 4.60 -13.03
N THR A 33 -10.92 5.23 -12.43
CA THR A 33 -9.51 5.09 -12.83
C THR A 33 -8.85 3.83 -12.26
N LEU A 34 -9.37 3.31 -11.15
CA LEU A 34 -8.72 2.22 -10.41
C LEU A 34 -9.04 0.84 -11.01
N TRP A 35 -8.05 -0.05 -10.98
CA TRP A 35 -8.24 -1.46 -11.24
C TRP A 35 -8.80 -2.13 -9.98
N THR A 36 -10.01 -2.70 -10.06
CA THR A 36 -10.78 -3.18 -8.90
C THR A 36 -10.11 -4.27 -8.07
N ARG A 37 -9.13 -5.00 -8.61
CA ARG A 37 -8.33 -6.00 -7.87
C ARG A 37 -6.90 -5.53 -7.61
N GLY A 38 -6.67 -4.22 -7.63
CA GLY A 38 -5.35 -3.60 -7.52
C GLY A 38 -5.12 -3.06 -6.12
N GLU A 39 -3.85 -2.81 -5.81
CA GLU A 39 -3.43 -2.19 -4.56
C GLU A 39 -4.10 -0.82 -4.35
N ALA A 40 -4.09 0.03 -5.39
CA ALA A 40 -4.68 1.36 -5.32
C ALA A 40 -6.20 1.33 -5.01
N ALA A 41 -6.94 0.37 -5.60
CA ALA A 41 -8.37 0.21 -5.28
C ALA A 41 -8.60 -0.22 -3.84
N GLN A 42 -7.75 -1.11 -3.32
CA GLN A 42 -7.84 -1.57 -1.94
C GLN A 42 -7.48 -0.46 -0.95
N LEU A 43 -6.44 0.32 -1.21
CA LEU A 43 -6.09 1.50 -0.41
C LEU A 43 -7.23 2.52 -0.37
N TYR A 44 -7.82 2.81 -1.53
CA TYR A 44 -8.96 3.71 -1.63
C TYR A 44 -10.19 3.19 -0.88
N GLU A 45 -10.45 1.88 -0.92
CA GLU A 45 -11.51 1.26 -0.14
C GLU A 45 -11.28 1.49 1.36
N MET A 46 -10.05 1.25 1.84
CA MET A 46 -9.70 1.37 3.26
C MET A 46 -9.69 2.81 3.77
N PHE A 47 -9.29 3.79 2.95
CA PHE A 47 -8.90 5.12 3.44
C PHE A 47 -9.52 6.29 2.66
N GLY A 48 -10.25 6.04 1.57
CA GLY A 48 -10.81 7.09 0.72
C GLY A 48 -9.75 7.88 -0.04
N HIS A 49 -10.04 9.14 -0.38
CA HIS A 49 -9.13 9.98 -1.18
C HIS A 49 -7.87 10.39 -0.42
N TYR A 50 -7.92 10.49 0.93
CA TYR A 50 -6.78 10.93 1.76
C TYR A 50 -5.50 10.12 1.56
N VAL A 51 -5.63 8.81 1.26
CA VAL A 51 -4.44 8.01 0.96
C VAL A 51 -3.78 8.47 -0.32
N PHE A 52 -4.55 8.81 -1.36
CA PHE A 52 -4.01 9.32 -2.60
C PHE A 52 -3.43 10.72 -2.46
N ASP A 53 -3.96 11.54 -1.56
CA ASP A 53 -3.36 12.85 -1.29
C ASP A 53 -1.90 12.73 -0.87
N ILE A 54 -1.63 11.74 -0.01
CA ILE A 54 -0.28 11.41 0.44
C ILE A 54 0.52 10.74 -0.68
N LEU A 55 -0.01 9.68 -1.31
CA LEU A 55 0.76 8.86 -2.26
C LEU A 55 1.08 9.57 -3.57
N LEU A 56 0.15 10.38 -4.08
CA LEU A 56 0.34 11.20 -5.28
C LEU A 56 1.05 12.52 -4.97
N LYS A 57 1.25 12.82 -3.68
CA LYS A 57 1.87 14.05 -3.17
C LYS A 57 1.14 15.33 -3.56
N THR A 58 -0.17 15.27 -3.76
CA THR A 58 -1.01 16.45 -4.03
C THR A 58 -1.05 17.41 -2.84
N VAL A 59 -0.81 16.91 -1.62
CA VAL A 59 -0.61 17.70 -0.40
C VAL A 59 0.50 18.75 -0.51
N LEU A 60 1.39 18.64 -1.49
CA LEU A 60 2.42 19.65 -1.76
C LEU A 60 1.83 20.97 -2.26
N GLY A 61 0.62 20.97 -2.82
CA GLY A 61 -0.02 22.17 -3.37
C GLY A 61 0.72 22.79 -4.57
N ARG A 62 1.60 22.01 -5.21
CA ARG A 62 2.38 22.45 -6.38
C ARG A 62 1.51 22.40 -7.64
N GLY A 63 1.60 23.42 -8.48
CA GLY A 63 0.75 23.57 -9.67
C GLY A 63 1.29 22.93 -10.95
N ASN A 64 2.59 22.60 -10.99
CA ASN A 64 3.25 22.04 -12.17
C ASN A 64 3.66 20.58 -11.92
N LEU A 65 3.49 19.75 -12.95
CA LEU A 65 3.87 18.35 -12.93
C LEU A 65 4.64 18.01 -14.21
N SER A 66 5.68 17.20 -14.05
CA SER A 66 6.49 16.70 -15.18
C SER A 66 6.55 15.18 -15.17
N VAL A 67 6.20 14.56 -16.31
CA VAL A 67 6.43 13.13 -16.53
C VAL A 67 7.91 12.93 -16.84
N THR A 68 8.59 12.14 -16.00
CA THR A 68 10.04 11.91 -16.13
C THR A 68 10.33 10.65 -16.92
N ARG A 69 9.46 9.64 -16.83
CA ARG A 69 9.71 8.33 -17.43
C ARG A 69 8.43 7.52 -17.64
N ALA A 70 8.44 6.68 -18.67
CA ALA A 70 7.40 5.69 -18.90
C ALA A 70 8.03 4.34 -19.33
N ILE A 71 7.75 3.26 -18.62
CA ILE A 71 8.34 1.94 -18.87
C ILE A 71 7.25 0.87 -19.01
N GLU A 72 7.41 0.00 -20.01
CA GLU A 72 6.56 -1.17 -20.23
C GLU A 72 7.22 -2.40 -19.58
N THR A 73 6.45 -3.19 -18.82
CA THR A 73 6.94 -4.42 -18.14
C THR A 73 5.99 -5.59 -18.36
N ASP A 74 6.45 -6.80 -18.02
CA ASP A 74 5.71 -8.06 -18.18
C ASP A 74 5.14 -8.24 -19.60
N ASN A 75 6.00 -8.07 -20.61
CA ASN A 75 5.63 -8.20 -22.03
C ASN A 75 4.44 -7.31 -22.44
N GLY A 76 4.36 -6.08 -21.92
CA GLY A 76 3.28 -5.15 -22.25
C GLY A 76 2.04 -5.23 -21.36
N LYS A 77 2.05 -6.11 -20.36
CA LYS A 77 0.94 -6.25 -19.41
C LYS A 77 0.81 -5.03 -18.50
N PHE A 78 1.94 -4.45 -18.09
CA PHE A 78 1.97 -3.29 -17.21
C PHE A 78 2.75 -2.13 -17.84
N VAL A 79 2.30 -0.91 -17.53
CA VAL A 79 3.04 0.32 -17.82
C VAL A 79 3.23 1.06 -16.50
N HIS A 80 4.44 1.58 -16.28
CA HIS A 80 4.77 2.43 -15.15
C HIS A 80 4.97 3.84 -15.67
N ILE A 81 4.28 4.80 -15.08
CA ILE A 81 4.48 6.23 -15.31
C ILE A 81 5.15 6.81 -14.08
N GLU A 82 6.32 7.42 -14.27
CA GLU A 82 7.01 8.17 -13.24
C GLU A 82 6.85 9.66 -13.52
N TYR A 83 6.50 10.41 -12.49
CA TYR A 83 6.35 11.85 -12.57
C TYR A 83 6.84 12.52 -11.30
N VAL A 84 6.98 13.84 -11.36
CA VAL A 84 7.38 14.67 -10.24
C VAL A 84 6.54 15.94 -10.17
N TRP A 85 6.39 16.49 -8.97
CA TRP A 85 5.95 17.86 -8.72
C TRP A 85 7.20 18.73 -8.50
N PRO A 86 7.75 19.42 -9.51
CA PRO A 86 8.97 20.22 -9.32
C PRO A 86 8.74 21.33 -8.30
N ASP A 87 9.81 21.70 -7.59
CA ASP A 87 9.75 22.87 -6.71
C ASP A 87 9.51 24.14 -7.55
N PRO A 88 8.52 24.98 -7.22
CA PRO A 88 8.28 26.23 -7.93
C PRO A 88 9.51 27.15 -7.98
N ASP A 89 10.35 27.11 -6.93
CA ASP A 89 11.55 27.92 -6.81
C ASP A 89 12.77 27.26 -7.48
N ALA A 90 12.69 25.96 -7.81
CA ALA A 90 13.73 25.20 -8.49
C ALA A 90 13.14 24.18 -9.49
N PRO A 91 12.46 24.64 -10.56
CA PRO A 91 11.66 23.77 -11.44
C PRO A 91 12.49 22.77 -12.26
N GLU A 92 13.79 23.01 -12.42
CA GLU A 92 14.73 22.14 -13.12
C GLU A 92 15.40 21.11 -12.20
N SER A 93 15.12 21.16 -10.88
CA SER A 93 15.74 20.28 -9.89
C SER A 93 14.69 19.49 -9.14
N TYR A 94 14.94 18.19 -9.01
CA TYR A 94 14.17 17.32 -8.14
C TYR A 94 15.06 16.17 -7.64
N THR A 95 14.64 15.58 -6.54
CA THR A 95 15.31 14.42 -5.94
C THR A 95 14.47 13.16 -6.11
N ALA A 96 15.05 12.01 -5.78
CA ALA A 96 14.30 10.75 -5.74
C ALA A 96 13.12 10.79 -4.75
N ALA A 97 13.15 11.70 -3.75
CA ALA A 97 12.08 11.89 -2.79
C ALA A 97 10.88 12.66 -3.36
N ASP A 98 11.03 13.33 -4.51
CA ASP A 98 9.93 14.07 -5.16
C ASP A 98 9.15 13.20 -6.15
N LEU A 99 9.75 12.11 -6.64
CA LEU A 99 9.17 11.25 -7.66
C LEU A 99 7.99 10.41 -7.14
N VAL A 100 7.04 10.15 -8.02
CA VAL A 100 5.92 9.22 -7.82
C VAL A 100 5.84 8.30 -9.03
N THR A 101 5.65 7.02 -8.77
CA THR A 101 5.43 6.00 -9.79
C THR A 101 4.00 5.49 -9.71
N VAL A 102 3.32 5.44 -10.86
CA VAL A 102 2.00 4.84 -11.01
C VAL A 102 2.10 3.62 -11.92
N LYS A 103 1.74 2.44 -11.40
CA LYS A 103 1.64 1.20 -12.17
C LYS A 103 0.24 1.08 -12.75
N LEU A 104 0.13 0.94 -14.06
CA LEU A 104 -1.12 0.80 -14.79
C LEU A 104 -1.17 -0.54 -15.53
N ARG A 105 -2.38 -1.05 -15.73
CA ARG A 105 -2.65 -2.18 -16.62
C ARG A 105 -3.79 -1.87 -17.56
N ARG A 106 -3.77 -2.51 -18.72
CA ARG A 106 -4.91 -2.45 -19.62
C ARG A 106 -6.03 -3.36 -19.10
N TYR A 107 -7.23 -2.80 -18.95
CA TYR A 107 -8.47 -3.55 -18.74
C TYR A 107 -9.40 -3.34 -19.91
N ARG A 108 -9.72 -4.40 -20.66
CA ARG A 108 -10.51 -4.31 -21.89
C ARG A 108 -9.87 -3.25 -22.81
N LYS A 109 -10.54 -2.13 -23.06
CA LYS A 109 -10.06 -1.06 -23.94
C LYS A 109 -9.40 0.12 -23.22
N THR A 110 -9.35 0.12 -21.89
CA THR A 110 -8.93 1.30 -21.11
C THR A 110 -7.81 0.97 -20.13
N TRP A 111 -6.92 1.92 -19.87
CA TRP A 111 -5.94 1.81 -18.79
C TRP A 111 -6.57 2.03 -17.42
N ARG A 112 -6.03 1.33 -16.42
CA ARG A 112 -6.46 1.44 -15.03
C ARG A 112 -5.27 1.39 -14.09
N VAL A 113 -5.31 2.20 -13.04
CA VAL A 113 -4.27 2.28 -12.01
C VAL A 113 -4.34 1.02 -11.14
N VAL A 114 -3.22 0.33 -11.03
CA VAL A 114 -3.03 -0.87 -10.21
C VAL A 114 -2.45 -0.50 -8.86
N ALA A 115 -1.40 0.32 -8.84
CA ALA A 115 -0.68 0.72 -7.65
C ALA A 115 -0.10 2.13 -7.83
N VAL A 116 0.11 2.83 -6.72
CA VAL A 116 0.78 4.13 -6.64
C VAL A 116 1.90 3.97 -5.62
N ASN A 117 3.14 4.23 -6.02
CA ASN A 117 4.29 4.24 -5.14
C ASN A 117 4.87 5.66 -5.07
N PRO A 118 5.00 6.28 -3.88
CA PRO A 118 5.45 7.66 -3.71
C PRO A 118 6.99 7.80 -3.83
N ALA A 119 7.61 7.02 -4.71
CA ALA A 119 9.04 7.01 -4.98
C ALA A 119 9.34 6.70 -6.45
N ALA A 120 10.62 6.82 -6.81
CA ALA A 120 11.15 6.44 -8.11
C ALA A 120 10.94 4.94 -8.41
N LEU A 121 10.78 4.62 -9.69
CA LEU A 121 10.52 3.26 -10.14
C LEU A 121 11.65 2.27 -9.82
N ASP A 122 12.90 2.71 -9.94
CA ASP A 122 14.08 1.87 -9.67
C ASP A 122 14.29 1.62 -8.17
N PHE A 123 13.65 2.45 -7.34
CA PHE A 123 13.82 2.41 -5.91
C PHE A 123 12.47 2.67 -5.23
N PRO A 124 11.53 1.71 -5.32
CA PRO A 124 10.20 1.85 -4.75
C PRO A 124 10.28 1.98 -3.22
N LEU A 125 9.31 2.70 -2.66
CA LEU A 125 9.12 2.75 -1.22
C LEU A 125 8.43 1.47 -0.76
N THR A 126 9.06 0.74 0.16
CA THR A 126 8.51 -0.42 0.86
C THR A 126 8.33 -0.10 2.34
N GLU A 127 7.55 -0.90 3.08
CA GLU A 127 7.38 -0.70 4.52
C GLU A 127 8.72 -0.83 5.27
N ALA A 128 9.54 -1.82 4.94
CA ALA A 128 10.86 -2.01 5.55
C ALA A 128 11.78 -0.81 5.29
N ARG A 129 11.77 -0.27 4.07
CA ARG A 129 12.57 0.90 3.73
C ARG A 129 12.07 2.16 4.42
N ALA A 130 10.76 2.35 4.48
CA ALA A 130 10.15 3.46 5.20
C ALA A 130 10.51 3.42 6.69
N ALA A 131 10.39 2.25 7.34
CA ALA A 131 10.80 2.04 8.72
C ALA A 131 12.28 2.34 8.94
N GLY A 132 13.17 1.90 8.04
CA GLY A 132 14.59 2.21 8.09
C GLY A 132 14.90 3.71 7.98
N ILE A 133 14.22 4.42 7.06
CA ILE A 133 14.35 5.88 6.94
C ILE A 133 13.91 6.55 8.25
N LEU A 134 12.74 6.20 8.79
CA LEU A 134 12.21 6.79 10.02
C LEU A 134 13.12 6.56 11.24
N ALA A 135 13.73 5.38 11.35
CA ALA A 135 14.67 5.07 12.42
C ALA A 135 15.89 6.02 12.35
N ASN A 136 16.48 6.17 11.17
CA ASN A 136 17.62 7.05 10.96
C ASN A 136 17.26 8.54 11.14
N THR A 137 16.06 8.97 10.73
CA THR A 137 15.61 10.36 10.91
C THR A 137 15.40 10.74 12.38
N LYS A 138 14.90 9.81 13.21
CA LYS A 138 14.75 10.03 14.66
C LYS A 138 16.09 10.19 15.37
N GLU A 139 17.13 9.49 14.92
CA GLU A 139 18.49 9.68 15.43
C GLU A 139 19.07 11.05 15.06
N LEU A 140 18.66 11.61 13.92
CA LEU A 140 19.11 12.91 13.42
C LEU A 140 18.33 14.11 14.00
N THR A 141 17.13 13.89 14.55
CA THR A 141 16.26 14.96 15.07
C THR A 141 16.01 14.73 16.58
N PRO A 142 16.76 15.38 17.50
CA PRO A 142 16.67 15.12 18.94
C PRO A 142 15.34 15.51 19.58
N THR A 143 14.57 16.38 18.92
CA THR A 143 13.19 16.69 19.26
C THR A 143 12.30 15.66 18.58
N ALA A 144 11.56 14.88 19.37
CA ALA A 144 10.86 13.63 19.00
C ALA A 144 9.70 13.75 17.97
N GLY A 145 9.76 14.69 17.03
CA GLY A 145 8.80 14.86 15.94
C GLY A 145 9.33 14.35 14.60
N LEU A 146 8.41 14.06 13.68
CA LEU A 146 8.77 13.91 12.27
C LEU A 146 9.22 15.27 11.71
N PRO A 147 10.13 15.31 10.73
CA PRO A 147 10.40 16.53 9.97
C PRO A 147 9.10 17.17 9.48
N ALA A 148 9.03 18.51 9.45
CA ALA A 148 7.85 19.22 8.98
C ALA A 148 7.70 19.19 7.44
N GLU A 149 8.61 18.52 6.74
CA GLU A 149 8.68 18.52 5.29
C GLU A 149 7.67 17.52 4.70
N PRO A 150 6.79 17.94 3.77
CA PRO A 150 5.69 17.10 3.28
C PRO A 150 6.11 15.76 2.63
N TRP A 151 7.35 15.66 2.14
CA TRP A 151 7.88 14.41 1.59
C TRP A 151 7.99 13.28 2.63
N ILE A 152 7.93 13.61 3.94
CA ILE A 152 7.94 12.60 5.00
C ILE A 152 6.61 11.85 5.09
N LEU A 153 5.49 12.43 4.63
CA LEU A 153 4.15 11.87 4.86
C LEU A 153 3.99 10.46 4.27
N PRO A 154 4.42 10.17 3.03
CA PRO A 154 4.33 8.82 2.49
C PRO A 154 5.26 7.84 3.21
N ILE A 155 6.43 8.29 3.67
CA ILE A 155 7.35 7.49 4.49
C ILE A 155 6.73 7.18 5.85
N ALA A 156 6.13 8.17 6.51
CA ALA A 156 5.44 8.00 7.77
C ALA A 156 4.25 7.05 7.63
N LEU A 157 3.50 7.12 6.52
CA LEU A 157 2.37 6.24 6.22
C LEU A 157 2.83 4.79 6.01
N TYR A 158 3.85 4.57 5.17
CA TYR A 158 4.39 3.24 4.90
C TYR A 158 5.07 2.63 6.13
N GLY A 159 5.74 3.44 6.95
CA GLY A 159 6.40 2.99 8.17
C GLY A 159 5.48 2.92 9.40
N GLY A 160 4.20 3.28 9.27
CA GLY A 160 3.20 3.23 10.35
C GLY A 160 3.32 4.34 11.40
N ALA A 161 4.14 5.37 11.17
CA ALA A 161 4.22 6.55 12.03
C ALA A 161 3.07 7.55 11.78
N LEU A 162 2.48 7.53 10.58
CA LEU A 162 1.27 8.28 10.23
C LEU A 162 0.11 7.30 10.09
N GLN A 163 -0.91 7.47 10.93
CA GLN A 163 -2.14 6.69 10.86
C GLN A 163 -3.24 7.58 10.29
N ILE A 164 -3.78 7.17 9.14
CA ILE A 164 -4.94 7.82 8.51
C ILE A 164 -6.23 7.07 8.90
N THR A 165 -7.33 7.80 8.95
CA THR A 165 -8.62 7.27 9.41
C THR A 165 -9.13 6.18 8.48
N LEU A 166 -9.51 5.04 9.04
CA LEU A 166 -10.19 3.98 8.31
C LEU A 166 -11.58 4.46 7.87
N ARG A 167 -11.92 4.20 6.62
CA ARG A 167 -13.22 4.51 6.06
C ARG A 167 -14.22 3.45 6.46
N GLU A 168 -15.30 3.86 7.12
CA GLU A 168 -16.41 2.97 7.53
C GLU A 168 -16.96 2.12 6.38
N ALA A 169 -17.16 2.73 5.20
CA ALA A 169 -17.65 2.02 4.02
C ALA A 169 -16.69 0.96 3.47
N GLY A 170 -15.42 0.98 3.89
CA GLY A 170 -14.41 0.00 3.52
C GLY A 170 -14.31 -1.18 4.49
N LEU A 171 -14.96 -1.13 5.65
CA LEU A 171 -14.96 -2.20 6.65
C LEU A 171 -16.13 -3.14 6.40
N LYS A 172 -15.86 -4.45 6.23
CA LYS A 172 -16.93 -5.43 5.92
C LYS A 172 -17.60 -6.03 7.15
N ASP A 173 -16.86 -6.18 8.23
CA ASP A 173 -17.35 -6.77 9.47
C ASP A 173 -16.56 -6.26 10.69
N GLU A 174 -17.02 -6.64 11.87
CA GLU A 174 -16.46 -6.18 13.14
C GLU A 174 -15.08 -6.77 13.44
N VAL A 175 -14.74 -7.95 12.88
CA VAL A 175 -13.39 -8.51 13.00
C VAL A 175 -12.41 -7.64 12.23
N GLU A 176 -12.75 -7.27 10.98
CA GLU A 176 -11.98 -6.37 10.12
C GLU A 176 -11.72 -5.03 10.80
N ARG A 177 -12.77 -4.41 11.35
CA ARG A 177 -12.63 -3.19 12.16
C ARG A 177 -11.65 -3.40 13.33
N THR A 178 -11.86 -4.46 14.11
CA THR A 178 -11.10 -4.69 15.35
C THR A 178 -9.61 -4.88 15.07
N PHE A 179 -9.22 -5.73 14.12
CA PHE A 179 -7.78 -5.95 13.86
C PHE A 179 -7.14 -4.76 13.16
N LEU A 180 -7.83 -4.06 12.25
CA LEU A 180 -7.24 -2.91 11.58
C LEU A 180 -6.96 -1.79 12.59
N THR A 181 -7.92 -1.45 13.46
CA THR A 181 -7.70 -0.47 14.53
C THR A 181 -6.59 -0.91 15.48
N GLY A 182 -6.57 -2.19 15.89
CA GLY A 182 -5.52 -2.72 16.76
C GLY A 182 -4.13 -2.66 16.13
N MET A 183 -4.02 -2.94 14.83
CA MET A 183 -2.77 -2.84 14.07
C MET A 183 -2.35 -1.37 13.89
N GLN A 184 -3.26 -0.44 13.59
CA GLN A 184 -2.92 0.99 13.56
C GLN A 184 -2.37 1.49 14.90
N ALA A 185 -2.99 1.07 16.02
CA ALA A 185 -2.51 1.40 17.36
C ALA A 185 -1.12 0.80 17.69
N LYS A 186 -0.68 -0.22 16.95
CA LYS A 186 0.66 -0.81 17.01
C LYS A 186 1.58 -0.33 15.88
N ALA A 187 1.25 0.80 15.26
CA ALA A 187 2.03 1.45 14.23
C ALA A 187 2.38 0.51 13.05
N TYR A 188 1.44 -0.32 12.63
CA TYR A 188 1.58 -1.07 11.37
C TYR A 188 1.53 -0.10 10.19
N GLY A 189 2.37 -0.34 9.18
CA GLY A 189 2.37 0.40 7.93
C GLY A 189 1.18 0.05 7.05
N VAL A 190 0.90 0.93 6.09
CA VAL A 190 -0.26 0.79 5.21
C VAL A 190 -0.27 -0.54 4.43
N LEU A 191 0.90 -1.03 3.99
CA LEU A 191 1.02 -2.28 3.24
C LEU A 191 0.67 -3.50 4.12
N SER A 192 1.14 -3.52 5.37
CA SER A 192 0.75 -4.58 6.31
C SER A 192 -0.75 -4.57 6.63
N LEU A 193 -1.37 -3.39 6.75
CA LEU A 193 -2.83 -3.27 6.96
C LEU A 193 -3.60 -3.85 5.76
N MET A 194 -3.18 -3.55 4.53
CA MET A 194 -3.77 -4.13 3.33
C MET A 194 -3.60 -5.65 3.26
N GLY A 195 -2.41 -6.15 3.59
CA GLY A 195 -2.13 -7.59 3.65
C GLY A 195 -3.04 -8.32 4.63
N ALA A 196 -3.22 -7.76 5.83
CA ALA A 196 -4.13 -8.29 6.85
C ALA A 196 -5.59 -8.27 6.40
N GLN A 197 -6.04 -7.18 5.77
CA GLN A 197 -7.40 -7.08 5.24
C GLN A 197 -7.65 -8.13 4.15
N ARG A 198 -6.71 -8.30 3.22
CA ARG A 198 -6.82 -9.30 2.17
C ARG A 198 -6.83 -10.72 2.74
N LEU A 199 -5.95 -11.00 3.69
CA LEU A 199 -5.88 -12.28 4.40
C LEU A 199 -7.24 -12.65 5.00
N TRP A 200 -7.86 -11.71 5.74
CA TRP A 200 -9.17 -11.93 6.34
C TRP A 200 -10.26 -12.18 5.30
N ARG A 201 -10.31 -11.36 4.25
CA ARG A 201 -11.34 -11.46 3.22
C ARG A 201 -11.22 -12.72 2.38
N ASP A 202 -10.00 -13.15 2.07
CA ASP A 202 -9.75 -14.41 1.36
C ASP A 202 -10.16 -15.61 2.23
N PHE A 203 -9.90 -15.54 3.54
CA PHE A 203 -10.36 -16.56 4.47
C PHE A 203 -11.89 -16.63 4.52
N GLN A 204 -12.55 -15.47 4.63
CA GLN A 204 -14.02 -15.39 4.62
C GLN A 204 -14.65 -15.91 3.33
N ALA A 205 -14.01 -15.66 2.19
CA ALA A 205 -14.49 -16.17 0.91
C ALA A 205 -14.46 -17.71 0.83
N GLN A 206 -13.54 -18.36 1.56
CA GLN A 206 -13.40 -19.82 1.57
C GLN A 206 -14.09 -20.50 2.75
N ALA A 207 -14.31 -19.79 3.87
CA ALA A 207 -14.89 -20.32 5.10
C ALA A 207 -15.91 -19.35 5.75
N PRO A 208 -17.00 -18.95 5.06
CA PRO A 208 -17.90 -17.89 5.51
C PRO A 208 -18.66 -18.20 6.82
N GLN A 209 -18.84 -19.48 7.16
CA GLN A 209 -19.55 -19.88 8.39
C GLN A 209 -18.64 -19.88 9.64
N SER A 210 -17.33 -19.67 9.49
CA SER A 210 -16.37 -19.80 10.60
C SER A 210 -16.34 -18.59 11.55
N SER A 211 -16.77 -17.40 11.12
CA SER A 211 -16.81 -16.19 11.97
C SER A 211 -18.19 -15.88 12.56
N ASP A 212 -19.24 -16.56 12.09
CA ASP A 212 -20.64 -16.21 12.34
C ASP A 212 -21.17 -16.67 13.71
N ARG A 213 -20.31 -17.14 14.63
CA ARG A 213 -20.73 -17.75 15.89
C ARG A 213 -20.12 -17.07 17.12
N ALA A 214 -21.02 -16.38 17.83
CA ALA A 214 -20.97 -15.91 19.22
C ALA A 214 -20.20 -14.60 19.53
N ASP A 215 -20.91 -13.69 20.17
CA ASP A 215 -20.37 -12.53 20.89
C ASP A 215 -19.22 -12.98 21.81
N GLY A 216 -18.05 -12.38 21.63
CA GLY A 216 -16.81 -12.75 22.34
C GLY A 216 -15.80 -13.55 21.51
N GLU A 217 -16.10 -13.86 20.24
CA GLU A 217 -15.13 -14.44 19.30
C GLU A 217 -14.43 -13.40 18.41
N THR A 218 -15.02 -12.22 18.21
CA THR A 218 -14.50 -11.16 17.32
C THR A 218 -13.05 -10.81 17.65
N ALA A 219 -12.75 -10.54 18.92
CA ALA A 219 -11.39 -10.20 19.36
C ALA A 219 -10.39 -11.36 19.16
N ALA A 220 -10.85 -12.62 19.24
CA ALA A 220 -9.98 -13.77 19.05
C ALA A 220 -9.64 -14.00 17.57
N TRP A 221 -10.62 -13.79 16.67
CA TRP A 221 -10.37 -13.78 15.23
C TRP A 221 -9.50 -12.59 14.81
N ALA A 222 -9.77 -11.40 15.34
CA ALA A 222 -8.96 -10.22 15.10
C ALA A 222 -7.49 -10.41 15.54
N ALA A 223 -7.29 -10.99 16.73
CA ALA A 223 -5.96 -11.32 17.23
C ALA A 223 -5.25 -12.38 16.36
N ALA A 224 -5.98 -13.38 15.86
CA ALA A 224 -5.42 -14.40 14.98
C ALA A 224 -4.96 -13.80 13.64
N VAL A 225 -5.78 -12.93 13.02
CA VAL A 225 -5.42 -12.21 11.79
C VAL A 225 -4.21 -11.31 12.03
N ALA A 226 -4.22 -10.52 13.10
CA ALA A 226 -3.11 -9.63 13.44
C ALA A 226 -1.81 -10.40 13.71
N PHE A 227 -1.88 -11.57 14.34
CA PHE A 227 -0.71 -12.43 14.54
C PHE A 227 -0.14 -12.92 13.21
N ILE A 228 -0.97 -13.46 12.31
CA ILE A 228 -0.50 -13.91 10.99
C ILE A 228 0.07 -12.73 10.20
N ALA A 229 -0.60 -11.57 10.22
CA ALA A 229 -0.09 -10.35 9.58
C ALA A 229 1.26 -9.91 10.18
N SER A 230 1.49 -10.11 11.48
CA SER A 230 2.79 -9.86 12.12
C SER A 230 3.88 -10.77 11.54
N GLU A 231 3.58 -12.06 11.36
CA GLU A 231 4.49 -13.02 10.72
C GLU A 231 4.79 -12.59 9.27
N GLN A 232 3.76 -12.21 8.52
CA GLN A 232 3.89 -11.76 7.12
C GLN A 232 4.64 -10.43 6.96
N ALA A 233 4.68 -9.61 8.01
CA ALA A 233 5.44 -8.36 8.08
C ALA A 233 6.83 -8.53 8.72
N LEU A 234 7.24 -9.77 9.05
CA LEU A 234 8.47 -10.07 9.81
C LEU A 234 8.58 -9.30 11.14
N ARG A 235 7.45 -8.93 11.74
CA ARG A 235 7.44 -8.39 13.09
C ARG A 235 7.58 -9.55 14.07
N GLN A 236 8.60 -9.48 14.92
CA GLN A 236 8.88 -10.50 15.95
C GLN A 236 7.87 -10.43 17.12
N GLN A 237 6.57 -10.44 16.82
CA GLN A 237 5.52 -10.49 17.82
C GLN A 237 5.17 -11.93 18.18
N THR A 238 5.12 -12.21 19.47
CA THR A 238 4.63 -13.50 19.97
C THR A 238 3.09 -13.50 19.97
N GLN A 239 2.49 -14.69 19.87
CA GLN A 239 1.03 -14.82 20.01
C GLN A 239 0.54 -14.24 21.34
N ALA A 240 1.33 -14.35 22.41
CA ALA A 240 1.00 -13.78 23.73
C ALA A 240 0.94 -12.24 23.71
N ALA A 241 1.88 -11.58 23.02
CA ALA A 241 1.88 -10.11 22.89
C ALA A 241 0.69 -9.62 22.08
N VAL A 242 0.33 -10.33 21.01
CA VAL A 242 -0.88 -10.04 20.23
C VAL A 242 -2.13 -10.29 21.08
N ALA A 243 -2.21 -11.40 21.81
CA ALA A 243 -3.33 -11.72 22.69
C ALA A 243 -3.62 -10.62 23.72
N GLN A 244 -2.56 -10.10 24.35
CA GLN A 244 -2.66 -8.99 25.29
C GLN A 244 -3.23 -7.72 24.63
N THR A 245 -2.84 -7.43 23.39
CA THR A 245 -3.32 -6.25 22.65
C THR A 245 -4.84 -6.29 22.42
N TYR A 246 -5.40 -7.49 22.20
CA TYR A 246 -6.82 -7.68 21.93
C TYR A 246 -7.62 -8.16 23.16
N GLY A 247 -6.99 -8.26 24.33
CA GLY A 247 -7.65 -8.70 25.57
C GLY A 247 -8.17 -10.14 25.53
N VAL A 248 -7.53 -11.03 24.77
CA VAL A 248 -7.95 -12.44 24.62
C VAL A 248 -6.92 -13.40 25.21
N SER A 249 -7.36 -14.60 25.58
CA SER A 249 -6.44 -15.64 26.04
C SER A 249 -5.74 -16.32 24.85
N LEU A 250 -4.48 -16.73 25.05
CA LEU A 250 -3.69 -17.46 24.05
C LEU A 250 -4.42 -18.72 23.52
N VAL A 251 -5.13 -19.40 24.42
CA VAL A 251 -5.93 -20.61 24.11
C VAL A 251 -6.99 -20.34 23.04
N LYS A 252 -7.51 -19.11 22.93
CA LYS A 252 -8.49 -18.73 21.90
C LYS A 252 -7.85 -18.40 20.55
N ILE A 253 -6.58 -17.99 20.51
CA ILE A 253 -5.91 -17.57 19.27
C ILE A 253 -5.40 -18.77 18.46
N ALA A 254 -4.68 -19.68 19.11
CA ALA A 254 -3.95 -20.74 18.41
C ALA A 254 -4.82 -21.60 17.46
N PRO A 255 -6.05 -22.02 17.85
CA PRO A 255 -6.93 -22.76 16.94
C PRO A 255 -7.34 -21.95 15.71
N ARG A 256 -7.57 -20.65 15.86
CA ARG A 256 -7.97 -19.74 14.77
C ARG A 256 -6.82 -19.46 13.81
N VAL A 257 -5.61 -19.26 14.34
CA VAL A 257 -4.40 -19.14 13.52
C VAL A 257 -4.22 -20.39 12.67
N ARG A 258 -4.32 -21.57 13.29
CA ARG A 258 -4.23 -22.84 12.57
C ARG A 258 -5.30 -22.95 11.48
N HIS A 259 -6.55 -22.65 11.81
CA HIS A 259 -7.66 -22.72 10.86
C HIS A 259 -7.49 -21.77 9.67
N ILE A 260 -7.07 -20.52 9.89
CA ILE A 260 -6.78 -19.57 8.80
C ILE A 260 -5.66 -20.11 7.92
N LYS A 261 -4.55 -20.57 8.52
CA LYS A 261 -3.41 -21.12 7.77
C LYS A 261 -3.81 -22.36 6.96
N GLU A 262 -4.62 -23.24 7.53
CA GLU A 262 -5.12 -24.44 6.85
C GLU A 262 -6.03 -24.10 5.67
N VAL A 263 -7.02 -23.23 5.87
CA VAL A 263 -7.97 -22.81 4.82
C VAL A 263 -7.28 -22.07 3.68
N LEU A 264 -6.32 -21.19 3.99
CA LEU A 264 -5.61 -20.40 2.99
C LEU A 264 -4.37 -21.09 2.42
N HIS A 265 -4.08 -22.32 2.87
CA HIS A 265 -2.90 -23.09 2.52
C HIS A 265 -1.58 -22.33 2.75
N LEU A 266 -1.49 -21.61 3.87
CA LEU A 266 -0.29 -20.87 4.23
C LEU A 266 0.78 -21.85 4.72
N THR A 267 1.93 -21.85 4.05
CA THR A 267 3.11 -22.63 4.43
C THR A 267 3.94 -21.90 5.50
N GLU A 268 4.98 -22.56 6.00
CA GLU A 268 6.00 -21.91 6.83
C GLU A 268 6.77 -20.90 5.97
N GLY A 269 6.45 -19.61 6.07
CA GLY A 269 7.13 -18.54 5.34
C GLY A 269 6.23 -17.34 5.00
N LEU A 270 6.79 -16.46 4.17
CA LEU A 270 6.07 -15.32 3.62
C LEU A 270 5.23 -15.75 2.41
N ASP A 271 3.98 -15.33 2.39
CA ASP A 271 3.07 -15.51 1.26
C ASP A 271 2.98 -14.19 0.49
N GLU A 272 3.31 -14.23 -0.80
CA GLU A 272 3.30 -13.06 -1.69
C GLU A 272 1.97 -12.31 -1.72
N ARG A 273 0.86 -13.00 -1.41
CA ARG A 273 -0.47 -12.39 -1.41
C ARG A 273 -0.66 -11.41 -0.26
N TYR A 274 0.02 -11.64 0.86
CA TYR A 274 -0.25 -10.98 2.16
C TYR A 274 0.96 -10.26 2.77
N THR A 275 2.16 -10.50 2.25
CA THR A 275 3.39 -9.89 2.78
C THR A 275 3.63 -8.47 2.29
N ALA A 276 4.07 -7.60 3.20
CA ALA A 276 4.55 -6.24 2.90
C ALA A 276 6.05 -6.18 2.54
N VAL A 277 6.72 -7.34 2.50
CA VAL A 277 8.18 -7.45 2.32
C VAL A 277 8.59 -7.44 0.84
N GLN A 278 7.63 -7.49 -0.09
CA GLN A 278 7.95 -7.57 -1.52
C GLN A 278 8.72 -6.35 -2.04
N SER A 279 9.76 -6.66 -2.81
CA SER A 279 10.49 -5.73 -3.66
C SER A 279 10.29 -6.18 -5.11
N GLU A 280 9.31 -5.60 -5.82
CA GLU A 280 9.40 -5.60 -7.28
C GLU A 280 10.59 -4.69 -7.66
N GLN A 281 11.75 -5.27 -7.93
CA GLN A 281 12.85 -4.56 -8.60
C GLN A 281 12.70 -4.76 -10.09
N ILE A 282 12.46 -3.68 -10.82
CA ILE A 282 12.51 -3.70 -12.28
C ILE A 282 14.00 -3.60 -12.67
N VAL A 283 14.58 -4.72 -13.08
CA VAL A 283 15.93 -4.74 -13.64
C VAL A 283 15.82 -4.37 -15.11
N LEU A 284 16.37 -3.20 -15.48
CA LEU A 284 16.55 -2.83 -16.88
C LEU A 284 17.60 -3.76 -17.49
N GLN A 285 17.23 -4.56 -18.50
CA GLN A 285 18.22 -5.22 -19.34
C GLN A 285 18.89 -4.14 -20.19
N ASN A 286 20.18 -3.91 -19.96
CA ASN A 286 20.99 -3.15 -20.91
C ASN A 286 21.18 -4.05 -22.13
N ASP A 287 20.62 -3.65 -23.27
CA ASP A 287 21.01 -4.21 -24.57
C ASP A 287 22.44 -3.74 -24.88
N SER A 288 23.41 -4.41 -24.28
CA SER A 288 24.83 -4.32 -24.62
C SER A 288 25.36 -5.72 -24.90
N ASP A 289 24.72 -6.41 -25.85
CA ASP A 289 25.29 -7.54 -26.60
C ASP A 289 25.00 -7.29 -28.09
N GLY A 290 25.55 -6.19 -28.58
CA GLY A 290 25.68 -5.88 -30.00
C GLY A 290 27.12 -5.47 -30.25
N ASP A 291 27.81 -6.28 -31.05
CA ASP A 291 29.12 -6.08 -31.66
C ASP A 291 30.37 -6.52 -30.85
N ALA A 292 30.75 -7.78 -31.07
CA ALA A 292 32.12 -8.17 -31.41
C ALA A 292 32.11 -9.28 -32.46
#